data_AF-A0A2J6S999-F1
#
_entry.id   AF-A0A2J6S999-F1
#
_cell.length_a   1.000
_cell.length_b   1.000
_cell.length_c   1.000
_cell.angle_alpha   90.00
_cell.angle_beta   90.00
_cell.angle_gamma   90.00
#
_symmetry.space_group_name_H-M   'P 1'
#
loop_
_entity.id
_entity.type
_entity.pdbx_description
1 polymer ?
#
loop_
_entity_poly.entity_id
_entity_poly.type
_entity_poly.pdbx_seq_one_letter_code
_entity_poly.pdbx_strand_id
1 'polypeptide(L)' 'MSLFQSFRNLPQKTRAGVGLAFLAWGAIGLYVSDTAEKRLGFEPSQKDKEALEAVVPRITLVERDGKS' A
#
# COMPACT_ATOMS: atom_id res chain seq x y z
N MET A 1 14.96 -22.14 -24.05
CA MET A 1 13.73 -21.36 -24.28
C MET A 1 13.65 -20.28 -23.21
N SER A 2 13.30 -19.04 -23.56
CA SER A 2 13.15 -18.00 -22.53
C SER A 2 11.81 -18.19 -21.79
N LEU A 3 11.78 -17.86 -20.49
CA LEU A 3 10.56 -17.92 -19.67
C LEU A 3 9.40 -17.14 -20.30
N PHE A 4 9.72 -16.02 -20.97
CA PHE A 4 8.75 -15.20 -21.67
C PHE A 4 8.10 -15.91 -22.87
N GLN A 5 8.90 -16.68 -23.62
CA GLN A 5 8.41 -17.47 -24.75
C GLN A 5 7.52 -18.62 -24.27
N SER A 6 7.88 -19.28 -23.16
CA SER A 6 7.06 -20.32 -22.53
C SER A 6 5.71 -19.78 -22.05
N PHE A 7 5.69 -18.60 -21.41
CA PHE A 7 4.45 -17.96 -20.97
C PHE A 7 3.53 -17.58 -22.14
N ARG A 8 4.10 -17.11 -23.25
CA ARG A 8 3.34 -16.71 -24.44
C ARG A 8 2.74 -17.91 -25.19
N ASN A 9 3.41 -19.07 -25.13
CA ASN A 9 2.92 -20.34 -25.70
C ASN A 9 1.82 -21.02 -24.88
N LEU A 10 1.49 -20.51 -23.68
CA LEU A 10 0.39 -21.08 -22.88
C LEU A 10 -0.99 -20.73 -23.45
N PRO A 11 -1.99 -21.61 -23.27
CA PRO A 11 -3.38 -21.32 -23.58
C PRO A 11 -3.86 -20.04 -22.88
N GLN A 12 -4.71 -19.25 -23.55
CA GLN A 12 -5.19 -17.95 -23.05
C GLN A 12 -5.82 -18.02 -21.66
N LYS A 13 -6.56 -19.11 -21.37
CA LYS A 13 -7.16 -19.38 -20.05
C LYS A 13 -6.11 -19.58 -18.96
N THR A 14 -5.02 -20.29 -19.26
CA THR A 14 -3.93 -20.54 -18.31
C THR A 14 -3.15 -19.27 -18.01
N ARG A 15 -2.89 -18.41 -19.01
CA ARG A 15 -2.25 -17.10 -18.77
C ARG A 15 -3.10 -16.20 -17.89
N ALA A 16 -4.41 -16.18 -18.12
CA ALA A 16 -5.36 -15.45 -17.26
C ALA A 16 -5.35 -16.02 -15.83
N GLY A 17 -5.33 -17.35 -15.67
CA GLY A 17 -5.22 -18.01 -14.37
C GLY A 17 -3.94 -17.65 -13.62
N VAL A 18 -2.79 -17.61 -14.30
CA VAL A 18 -1.51 -17.18 -13.71
C VAL A 18 -1.57 -15.72 -13.26
N GLY A 19 -2.12 -14.83 -14.09
CA GLY A 19 -2.30 -13.42 -13.73
C GLY A 19 -3.21 -13.24 -12.52
N LEU A 20 -4.35 -13.93 -12.49
CA LEU A 20 -5.29 -13.89 -11.37
C LEU A 20 -4.67 -14.47 -10.09
N ALA A 21 -3.92 -15.56 -10.18
CA ALA A 21 -3.22 -16.14 -9.03
C ALA A 21 -2.18 -15.17 -8.46
N PHE A 22 -1.44 -14.45 -9.32
CA PHE A 22 -0.45 -13.46 -8.88
C PHE A 22 -1.11 -12.26 -8.19
N LEU A 23 -2.21 -11.76 -8.75
CA LEU A 23 -3.00 -10.69 -8.12
C LEU A 23 -3.61 -11.14 -6.79
N ALA A 24 -4.17 -12.34 -6.73
CA ALA A 24 -4.72 -12.91 -5.49
C ALA A 24 -3.64 -13.07 -4.42
N TRP A 25 -2.45 -13.55 -4.79
CA TRP A 25 -1.32 -13.65 -3.86
C TRP A 25 -0.89 -12.28 -3.33
N GLY A 26 -0.79 -11.28 -4.20
CA GLY A 26 -0.51 -9.90 -3.79
C GLY A 26 -1.57 -9.32 -2.85
N ALA A 27 -2.86 -9.53 -3.16
CA ALA A 27 -3.97 -9.08 -2.33
C ALA A 27 -3.98 -9.76 -0.96
N ILE A 28 -3.70 -11.07 -0.90
CA ILE A 28 -3.53 -11.79 0.37
C ILE A 28 -2.34 -11.24 1.14
N GLY A 29 -1.20 -10.96 0.49
CA GLY A 29 -0.04 -10.35 1.12
C GLY A 29 -0.34 -8.98 1.72
N LEU A 30 -1.08 -8.13 1.01
CA LEU A 30 -1.52 -6.83 1.52
C LEU A 30 -2.51 -6.97 2.68
N TYR A 31 -3.49 -7.88 2.57
CA TYR A 31 -4.43 -8.15 3.66
C TYR A 31 -3.75 -8.72 4.91
N VAL A 32 -2.74 -9.57 4.71
CA VAL A 32 -1.89 -10.07 5.79
C VAL A 32 -1.03 -8.96 6.36
N SER A 33 -0.57 -7.96 5.59
CA SER A 33 0.14 -6.78 6.12
C SER A 33 -0.72 -6.00 7.11
N ASP A 34 -1.97 -5.68 6.74
CA ASP A 34 -2.91 -4.97 7.64
C ASP A 34 -3.30 -5.82 8.87
N THR A 35 -3.35 -7.14 8.71
CA THR A 35 -3.63 -8.07 9.81
C THR A 35 -2.39 -8.29 10.69
N ALA A 36 -1.20 -8.23 10.11
CA ALA A 36 0.07 -8.30 10.82
C ALA A 36 0.26 -7.05 11.66
N GLU A 37 -0.06 -5.85 11.17
CA GLU A 37 -0.08 -4.64 11.98
C GLU A 37 -0.98 -4.80 13.23
N LYS A 38 -2.17 -5.38 13.07
CA LYS A 38 -3.09 -5.67 14.19
C LYS A 38 -2.61 -6.76 15.14
N ARG A 39 -1.96 -7.82 14.64
CA ARG A 39 -1.50 -8.97 15.45
C ARG A 39 -0.10 -8.80 16.04
N LEU A 40 0.74 -7.96 15.44
CA LEU A 40 2.09 -7.61 15.90
C LEU A 40 2.08 -6.43 16.89
N GLY A 41 0.91 -5.87 17.20
CA GLY A 41 0.77 -4.79 18.18
C GLY A 41 1.18 -3.41 17.67
N PHE A 42 1.23 -3.21 16.35
CA PHE A 42 1.41 -1.90 15.70
C PHE A 42 0.07 -1.20 15.44
N GLU A 43 -0.98 -1.53 16.19
CA GLU A 43 -2.14 -0.65 16.28
C GLU A 43 -1.64 0.63 16.96
N PRO A 44 -1.57 1.79 16.27
CA PRO A 44 -1.07 3.01 16.89
C PRO A 44 -2.01 3.33 18.04
N SER A 45 -1.51 3.11 19.26
CA SER A 45 -2.29 3.31 20.47
C SER A 45 -2.70 4.77 20.53
N GLN A 46 -3.75 5.10 21.27
CA GLN A 46 -4.25 6.47 21.38
C GLN A 46 -3.14 7.48 21.75
N LYS A 47 -2.07 7.02 22.45
CA LYS A 47 -0.86 7.78 22.76
C LYS A 47 -0.01 8.19 21.55
N ASP A 48 0.08 7.36 20.50
CA ASP A 48 0.87 7.70 19.32
C ASP A 48 0.18 8.77 18.48
N LYS A 49 -1.17 8.81 18.52
CA LYS A 49 -1.96 9.90 17.93
C LYS A 49 -1.75 11.22 18.69
N GLU A 50 -1.76 11.18 20.03
CA GLU A 50 -1.47 12.35 20.86
C GLU A 50 -0.03 12.85 20.70
N ALA A 51 0.94 11.94 20.56
CA ALA A 51 2.33 12.30 20.27
C ALA A 51 2.48 12.91 18.86
N LEU A 52 1.73 12.42 17.87
CA LEU A 52 1.70 13.03 16.55
C LEU A 52 1.09 14.42 16.59
N GLU A 53 -0.04 14.62 17.29
CA GLU A 53 -0.66 15.95 17.45
C GLU A 53 0.27 16.96 18.13
N ALA A 54 1.13 16.51 19.05
CA ALA A 54 2.13 17.35 19.70
C ALA A 54 3.29 17.75 18.77
N VAL A 55 3.58 16.96 17.73
CA VAL A 55 4.75 17.14 16.85
C VAL A 55 4.36 17.67 15.46
N VAL A 56 3.10 17.55 15.06
CA VAL A 56 2.61 18.03 13.76
C VAL A 56 2.65 19.58 13.74
N PRO A 57 3.45 20.20 12.86
CA PRO A 57 3.52 21.64 12.78
C PRO A 57 2.21 22.20 12.20
N ARG A 58 1.58 23.14 12.92
CA ARG A 58 0.45 23.91 12.37
C ARG A 58 0.95 24.83 11.27
N ILE A 59 0.52 24.55 10.04
CA ILE A 59 0.78 25.42 8.90
C ILE A 59 -0.25 26.55 8.92
N THR A 60 0.17 27.75 9.30
CA THR A 60 -0.64 28.95 9.14
C THR A 60 -0.35 29.54 7.77
N LEU A 61 -1.36 29.54 6.89
CA LEU A 61 -1.28 30.21 5.60
C LEU A 61 -1.28 31.72 5.85
N VAL A 62 -0.17 32.38 5.57
CA VAL A 62 -0.10 33.84 5.54
C VAL A 62 -0.41 34.29 4.12
N GLU A 63 -1.57 34.90 3.93
CA GLU A 63 -1.87 35.60 2.68
C GLU A 63 -0.89 36.76 2.53
N ARG A 64 -0.10 36.72 1.44
CA ARG A 64 0.79 37.81 1.09
C ARG A 64 -0.08 38.89 0.44
N ASP A 65 -0.42 39.93 1.20
CA ASP A 65 -1.09 41.10 0.64
C ASP A 65 -0.24 41.68 -0.50
N GLY A 66 -0.75 41.51 -1.72
CA GLY A 66 -0.19 42.06 -2.92
C GLY A 66 -0.24 43.59 -2.86
N LYS A 67 0.86 44.21 -2.49
CA LYS A 67 1.25 45.53 -3.00
C LYS A 67 2.41 45.33 -3.97
N SER A 68 2.05 45.16 -5.23
CA SER A 68 2.89 45.57 -6.37
C SER A 68 2.63 47.03 -6.70
#